data_AF-A0A2T5ZVD4-F1
#
_entry.id   AF-A0A2T5ZVD4-F1
#
_cell.length_a   1.000
_cell.length_b   1.000
_cell.length_c   1.000
_cell.angle_alpha   90.00
_cell.angle_beta   90.00
_cell.angle_gamma   90.00
#
_symmetry.space_group_name_H-M   'P 1'
#
loop_
_entity.id
_entity.type
_entity.pdbx_description
1 polymer ?
#
loop_
_entity_poly.entity_id
_entity_poly.type
_entity_poly.pdbx_seq_one_letter_code
_entity_poly.pdbx_strand_id
1 'polypeptide(L)'
;MYRDIATPFRMAGVEFDFTAAMRGNEGRALDLILIFDTTTGDFGDREGVRVRQRVEALSRALDVTGSRYVVTAILAGALLTETVEALAETCRVLQVEDIAIGANGRPADEAAMRQLEDQIRVLLPLRLPETVAESQDGYGPALEQLVLAVPPTNKAFLDVLIAASEDGEQAVTDAAGRAVGAPFQIDQEEDPS
;
A
#
# COMPACT_ATOMS: atom_id res chain seq x y z
N MET A 1 -5.79 14.26 -7.51
CA MET A 1 -6.30 15.13 -6.41
C MET A 1 -7.65 14.60 -5.92
N TYR A 2 -8.06 14.81 -4.67
CA TYR A 2 -9.40 14.43 -4.18
C TYR A 2 -10.39 15.58 -4.34
N ARG A 3 -11.67 15.25 -4.55
CA ARG A 3 -12.78 16.19 -4.65
C ARG A 3 -13.92 15.76 -3.75
N ASP A 4 -14.49 16.71 -3.02
CA ASP A 4 -15.66 16.46 -2.18
C ASP A 4 -16.86 16.02 -3.03
N ILE A 5 -17.61 15.08 -2.48
CA ILE A 5 -18.88 14.61 -3.02
C ILE A 5 -19.98 15.09 -2.09
N ALA A 6 -21.10 15.54 -2.65
CA ALA A 6 -22.26 15.90 -1.86
C ALA A 6 -22.76 14.70 -1.05
N THR A 7 -23.04 14.93 0.23
CA THR A 7 -23.77 14.02 1.11
C THR A 7 -25.22 14.52 1.25
N PRO A 8 -26.25 13.64 1.14
CA PRO A 8 -26.17 12.18 0.99
C PRO A 8 -25.59 11.74 -0.36
N PHE A 9 -24.70 10.74 -0.31
CA PHE A 9 -24.14 10.11 -1.49
C PHE A 9 -25.16 9.13 -2.08
N ARG A 10 -25.47 9.26 -3.38
CA ARG A 10 -26.45 8.39 -4.04
C ARG A 10 -25.77 7.29 -4.84
N MET A 11 -26.11 6.04 -4.56
CA MET A 11 -25.66 4.88 -5.32
C MET A 11 -26.78 3.86 -5.50
N ALA A 12 -26.97 3.37 -6.73
CA ALA A 12 -28.05 2.42 -7.06
C ALA A 12 -29.46 2.88 -6.63
N GLY A 13 -29.71 4.19 -6.54
CA GLY A 13 -30.98 4.75 -6.06
C GLY A 13 -31.14 4.79 -4.53
N VAL A 14 -30.12 4.37 -3.78
CA VAL A 14 -30.04 4.45 -2.31
C VAL A 14 -29.22 5.66 -1.91
N GLU A 15 -29.67 6.35 -0.85
CA GLU A 15 -28.97 7.49 -0.25
C GLU A 15 -28.14 7.02 0.95
N PHE A 16 -26.89 7.49 1.03
CA PHE A 16 -25.96 7.16 2.10
C PHE A 16 -25.43 8.44 2.75
N ASP A 17 -25.69 8.59 4.04
CA ASP A 17 -25.19 9.71 4.84
C ASP A 17 -23.84 9.40 5.48
N PHE A 18 -22.93 10.34 5.30
CA PHE A 18 -21.57 10.33 5.85
C PHE A 18 -21.26 11.72 6.41
N THR A 19 -20.36 11.78 7.41
CA THR A 19 -19.83 13.06 7.89
C THR A 19 -19.18 13.83 6.74
N ALA A 20 -18.41 13.15 5.90
CA ALA A 20 -17.97 13.67 4.60
C ALA A 20 -17.63 12.52 3.64
N ALA A 21 -17.64 12.81 2.34
CA ALA A 21 -17.23 11.87 1.31
C ALA A 21 -16.39 12.56 0.24
N MET A 22 -15.35 11.90 -0.25
CA MET A 22 -14.47 12.42 -1.29
C MET A 22 -14.19 11.36 -2.34
N ARG A 23 -14.03 11.79 -3.60
CA ARG A 23 -13.61 10.94 -4.70
C ARG A 23 -12.24 11.36 -5.20
N GLY A 24 -11.37 10.40 -5.48
CA GLY A 24 -10.14 10.68 -6.19
C GLY A 24 -10.39 11.05 -7.65
N ASN A 25 -9.52 11.90 -8.19
CA ASN A 25 -9.46 12.29 -9.59
C ASN A 25 -8.13 11.83 -10.21
N GLU A 26 -8.09 11.73 -11.55
CA GLU A 26 -6.91 11.36 -12.35
C GLU A 26 -6.33 10.00 -11.94
N GLY A 27 -5.05 9.93 -11.55
CA GLY A 27 -4.38 8.70 -11.11
C GLY A 27 -4.97 8.06 -9.85
N ARG A 28 -6.03 8.64 -9.27
CA ARG A 28 -6.82 8.11 -8.13
C ARG A 28 -8.30 8.01 -8.44
N ALA A 29 -8.71 7.96 -9.71
CA ALA A 29 -10.11 7.99 -10.12
C ALA A 29 -11.02 6.91 -9.49
N LEU A 30 -10.41 5.84 -8.97
CA LEU A 30 -11.10 4.73 -8.30
C LEU A 30 -11.19 4.91 -6.79
N ASP A 31 -10.53 5.88 -6.18
CA ASP A 31 -10.59 6.04 -4.72
C ASP A 31 -11.91 6.69 -4.31
N LEU A 32 -12.62 6.04 -3.38
CA LEU A 32 -13.77 6.59 -2.67
C LEU A 32 -13.43 6.65 -1.17
N ILE A 33 -13.30 7.86 -0.65
CA ILE A 33 -13.01 8.12 0.77
C ILE A 33 -14.31 8.48 1.47
N LEU A 34 -14.57 7.81 2.59
CA LEU A 34 -15.71 8.05 3.47
C LEU A 34 -15.18 8.45 4.84
N ILE A 35 -15.68 9.54 5.40
CA ILE A 35 -15.27 10.04 6.71
C ILE A 35 -16.43 9.84 7.68
N PHE A 36 -16.11 9.27 8.84
CA PHE A 36 -17.00 9.06 9.97
C PHE A 36 -16.41 9.77 11.19
N ASP A 37 -17.19 10.66 11.80
CA ASP A 37 -16.79 11.29 13.07
C ASP A 37 -17.31 10.41 14.22
N THR A 38 -16.43 9.63 14.81
CA THR A 38 -16.78 8.67 15.87
C THR A 38 -16.97 9.34 17.23
N THR A 39 -16.67 10.63 17.37
CA THR A 39 -16.81 11.39 18.62
C THR A 39 -18.11 12.20 18.64
N THR A 40 -18.28 13.08 17.66
CA THR A 40 -19.42 14.01 17.56
C THR A 40 -20.34 13.72 16.38
N GLY A 41 -19.98 12.81 15.49
CA GLY A 41 -20.70 12.58 14.25
C GLY A 41 -22.15 12.17 14.46
N ASP A 42 -22.95 12.56 13.47
CA ASP A 42 -24.35 12.21 13.36
C ASP A 42 -24.50 10.88 12.59
N PHE A 43 -25.72 10.49 12.23
CA PHE A 43 -25.99 9.30 11.40
C PHE A 43 -25.58 7.94 12.01
N GLY A 44 -25.25 7.93 13.30
CA GLY A 44 -24.80 6.73 14.01
C GLY A 44 -23.30 6.45 13.85
N ASP A 45 -22.48 7.46 13.53
CA ASP A 45 -21.02 7.34 13.39
C ASP A 45 -20.34 6.91 14.71
N ARG A 46 -20.99 7.15 15.85
CA ARG A 46 -20.52 6.75 17.19
C ARG A 46 -20.75 5.26 17.49
N GLU A 47 -21.58 4.59 16.70
CA GLU A 47 -21.91 3.17 16.85
C GLU A 47 -21.24 2.37 15.74
N GLY A 48 -20.18 1.64 16.09
CA GLY A 48 -19.39 0.84 15.17
C GLY A 48 -20.20 -0.09 14.25
N VAL A 49 -21.22 -0.75 14.82
CA VAL A 49 -22.14 -1.62 14.09
C VAL A 49 -22.90 -0.86 12.99
N ARG A 50 -23.32 0.38 13.23
CA ARG A 50 -24.04 1.20 12.25
C ARG A 50 -23.12 1.71 11.15
N VAL A 51 -21.88 2.06 11.49
CA VAL A 51 -20.85 2.41 10.50
C VAL A 51 -20.61 1.22 9.58
N ARG A 52 -20.37 0.03 10.15
CA ARG A 52 -20.19 -1.22 9.40
C ARG A 52 -21.36 -1.50 8.46
N GLN A 53 -22.59 -1.48 8.96
CA GLN A 53 -23.78 -1.76 8.14
C GLN A 53 -23.93 -0.79 6.97
N ARG A 54 -23.62 0.50 7.16
CA ARG A 54 -23.64 1.50 6.08
C ARG A 54 -22.56 1.24 5.03
N VAL A 55 -21.34 0.90 5.46
CA VAL A 55 -20.26 0.54 4.53
C VAL A 55 -20.62 -0.73 3.75
N GLU A 56 -21.12 -1.77 4.41
CA GLU A 56 -21.55 -3.01 3.74
C GLU A 56 -22.69 -2.76 2.74
N ALA A 57 -23.69 -1.95 3.11
CA ALA A 57 -24.78 -1.57 2.22
C ALA A 57 -24.30 -0.77 1.01
N LEU A 58 -23.34 0.14 1.20
CA LEU A 58 -22.71 0.88 0.12
C LEU A 58 -21.92 -0.06 -0.80
N SER A 59 -21.10 -0.95 -0.25
CA SER A 59 -20.34 -1.92 -1.05
C SER A 59 -21.26 -2.78 -1.92
N ARG A 60 -22.40 -3.23 -1.39
CA ARG A 60 -23.42 -3.93 -2.18
C ARG A 60 -23.99 -3.06 -3.29
N ALA A 61 -24.28 -1.78 -3.03
CA ALA A 61 -24.76 -0.86 -4.06
C ALA A 61 -23.71 -0.62 -5.15
N LEU A 62 -22.43 -0.53 -4.78
CA LEU A 62 -21.31 -0.45 -5.72
C LEU A 62 -21.22 -1.69 -6.59
N ASP A 63 -21.32 -2.88 -6.00
CA ASP A 63 -21.30 -4.16 -6.72
C ASP A 63 -22.45 -4.27 -7.74
N VAL A 64 -23.67 -3.92 -7.33
CA VAL A 64 -24.86 -3.95 -8.21
C VAL A 64 -24.70 -3.05 -9.43
N THR A 65 -24.07 -1.90 -9.27
CA THR A 65 -23.82 -0.96 -10.39
C THR A 65 -22.58 -1.31 -11.23
N GLY A 66 -21.83 -2.34 -10.84
CA GLY A 66 -20.55 -2.68 -11.47
C GLY A 66 -19.46 -1.63 -11.24
N SER A 67 -19.54 -0.86 -10.16
CA SER A 67 -18.55 0.17 -9.85
C SER A 67 -17.22 -0.45 -9.45
N ARG A 68 -16.13 0.23 -9.79
CA ARG A 68 -14.74 -0.19 -9.50
C ARG A 68 -14.09 0.63 -8.39
N TYR A 69 -14.88 1.35 -7.61
CA TYR A 69 -14.33 2.17 -6.53
C TYR A 69 -13.69 1.30 -5.45
N VAL A 70 -12.50 1.70 -5.02
CA VAL A 70 -11.82 1.21 -3.83
C VAL A 70 -12.24 2.09 -2.66
N VAL A 71 -12.98 1.50 -1.72
CA VAL A 71 -13.50 2.22 -0.55
C VAL A 71 -12.41 2.33 0.51
N THR A 72 -12.22 3.53 1.03
CA THR A 72 -11.43 3.82 2.23
C THR A 72 -12.31 4.49 3.27
N ALA A 73 -12.45 3.87 4.44
CA ALA A 73 -13.16 4.43 5.59
C ALA A 73 -12.16 5.10 6.53
N ILE A 74 -12.36 6.38 6.80
CA ILE A 74 -11.61 7.17 7.79
C ILE A 74 -12.50 7.31 9.03
N LEU A 75 -12.06 6.73 10.14
CA LEU A 75 -12.71 6.85 11.43
C LEU A 75 -11.97 7.93 12.22
N ALA A 76 -12.57 9.11 12.37
CA ALA A 76 -11.97 10.25 13.04
C ALA A 76 -12.52 10.40 14.46
N GLY A 77 -11.65 10.36 15.46
CA GLY A 77 -12.01 10.56 16.86
C GLY A 77 -11.89 9.29 17.72
N ALA A 78 -12.96 8.95 18.43
CA ALA A 78 -13.01 7.80 19.33
C ALA A 78 -12.60 6.48 18.66
N LEU A 79 -11.80 5.69 19.39
CA LEU A 79 -11.32 4.38 18.97
C LEU A 79 -12.45 3.35 19.04
N LEU A 80 -12.78 2.74 17.90
CA LEU A 80 -13.75 1.66 17.77
C LEU A 80 -13.05 0.38 17.29
N THR A 81 -12.20 -0.22 18.13
CA THR A 81 -11.28 -1.31 17.75
C THR A 81 -11.97 -2.48 17.04
N GLU A 82 -13.10 -2.95 17.57
CA GLU A 82 -13.93 -4.01 16.97
C GLU A 82 -14.50 -3.64 15.59
N THR A 83 -14.69 -2.34 15.34
CA THR A 83 -15.19 -1.82 14.06
C THR A 83 -14.09 -1.75 13.02
N VAL A 84 -12.88 -1.38 13.43
CA VAL A 84 -11.71 -1.35 12.55
C VAL A 84 -11.43 -2.73 11.96
N GLU A 85 -11.37 -3.76 12.81
CA GLU A 85 -11.14 -5.15 12.37
C GLU A 85 -12.22 -5.62 11.40
N ALA A 86 -13.49 -5.38 11.75
CA ALA A 86 -14.62 -5.76 10.91
C ALA A 86 -14.66 -5.03 9.55
N LEU A 87 -14.36 -3.73 9.53
CA LEU A 87 -14.34 -2.95 8.29
C LEU A 87 -13.15 -3.33 7.40
N ALA A 88 -12.00 -3.67 8.00
CA ALA A 88 -10.79 -4.06 7.28
C ALA A 88 -10.96 -5.33 6.42
N GLU A 89 -11.96 -6.17 6.72
CA GLU A 89 -12.35 -7.30 5.87
C GLU A 89 -12.92 -6.87 4.51
N THR A 90 -13.47 -5.65 4.41
CA THR A 90 -14.26 -5.20 3.25
C THR A 90 -13.69 -3.96 2.57
N CYS A 91 -12.97 -3.10 3.30
CA CYS A 91 -12.43 -1.86 2.79
C CYS A 91 -11.10 -1.50 3.46
N ARG A 92 -10.42 -0.48 2.96
CA ARG A 92 -9.25 0.09 3.65
C ARG A 92 -9.75 0.93 4.81
N VAL A 93 -9.14 0.78 5.98
CA VAL A 93 -9.54 1.56 7.18
C VAL A 93 -8.36 2.39 7.64
N LEU A 94 -8.60 3.66 7.89
CA LEU A 94 -7.68 4.55 8.59
C LEU A 94 -8.37 5.06 9.86
N GLN A 95 -7.81 4.73 11.01
CA GLN A 95 -8.16 5.39 12.26
C GLN A 95 -7.32 6.66 12.38
N VAL A 96 -7.99 7.79 12.58
CA VAL A 96 -7.37 9.08 12.93
C VAL A 96 -7.76 9.38 14.37
N GLU A 97 -6.76 9.40 15.24
CA GLU A 97 -6.98 9.69 16.66
C GLU A 97 -7.35 11.15 16.86
N ASP A 98 -7.95 11.44 18.01
CA ASP A 98 -8.27 12.81 18.37
C ASP A 98 -6.99 13.67 18.41
N ILE A 99 -7.05 14.81 17.73
CA ILE A 99 -5.96 15.79 17.67
C ILE A 99 -6.42 17.06 18.36
N ALA A 100 -5.50 17.73 19.06
CA ALA A 100 -5.83 19.01 19.67
C ALA A 100 -6.21 20.01 18.57
N ILE A 101 -7.47 20.47 18.56
CA ILE A 101 -7.99 21.48 17.64
C ILE A 101 -8.07 22.83 18.35
N GLY A 102 -7.53 23.87 17.73
CA GLY A 102 -7.64 25.26 18.19
C GLY A 102 -9.01 25.86 17.86
N ALA A 103 -9.31 27.03 18.43
CA ALA A 103 -10.60 27.71 18.28
C ALA A 103 -10.99 28.07 16.82
N ASN A 104 -10.06 27.97 15.87
CA ASN A 104 -10.25 28.21 14.44
C ASN A 104 -10.59 26.93 13.65
N GLY A 105 -10.79 25.79 14.31
CA GLY A 105 -11.07 24.51 13.64
C GLY A 105 -9.85 23.91 12.93
N ARG A 106 -8.64 24.35 13.28
CA ARG A 106 -7.37 23.81 12.77
C ARG A 106 -6.58 23.16 13.91
N PRO A 107 -5.58 22.32 13.63
CA PRO A 107 -4.68 21.80 14.67
C PRO A 107 -4.15 22.93 15.56
N ALA A 108 -4.15 22.71 16.88
CA ALA A 108 -3.89 23.73 17.90
C ALA A 108 -2.46 24.28 17.83
N ASP A 109 -1.51 23.45 17.42
CA ASP A 109 -0.11 23.80 17.25
C ASP A 109 0.56 22.98 16.12
N GLU A 110 1.84 23.26 15.87
CA GLU A 110 2.67 22.55 14.89
C GLU A 110 2.83 21.06 15.20
N ALA A 111 2.78 20.66 16.47
CA ALA A 111 2.88 19.25 16.86
C ALA A 111 1.61 18.49 16.48
N ALA A 112 0.43 19.06 16.74
CA ALA A 112 -0.86 18.54 16.32
C ALA A 112 -0.98 18.50 14.79
N MET A 113 -0.44 19.49 14.08
CA MET A 113 -0.40 19.48 12.62
C MET A 113 0.46 18.33 12.08
N ARG A 114 1.67 18.13 12.62
CA ARG A 114 2.55 17.02 12.23
C ARG A 114 1.95 15.66 12.54
N GLN A 115 1.33 15.53 13.72
CA GLN A 115 0.63 14.31 14.12
C GLN A 115 -0.50 13.99 13.13
N LEU A 116 -1.31 14.98 12.75
CA LEU A 116 -2.35 14.80 11.74
C LEU A 116 -1.74 14.41 10.38
N GLU A 117 -0.72 15.14 9.92
CA GLU A 117 -0.04 14.85 8.65
C GLU A 117 0.52 13.43 8.61
N ASP A 118 1.18 12.98 9.67
CA ASP A 118 1.74 11.64 9.78
C ASP A 118 0.63 10.57 9.75
N GLN A 119 -0.49 10.80 10.45
CA GLN A 119 -1.63 9.89 10.44
C GLN A 119 -2.30 9.79 9.06
N ILE A 120 -2.45 10.91 8.33
CA ILE A 120 -3.07 10.90 6.99
C ILE A 120 -2.09 10.61 5.85
N ARG A 121 -0.78 10.56 6.13
CA ARG A 121 0.26 10.38 5.12
C ARG A 121 0.09 9.11 4.29
N VAL A 122 -0.51 8.08 4.88
CA VAL A 122 -0.84 6.82 4.21
C VAL A 122 -1.87 6.98 3.09
N LEU A 123 -2.68 8.04 3.12
CA LEU A 123 -3.64 8.38 2.07
C LEU A 123 -3.02 9.24 0.98
N LEU A 124 -1.90 9.90 1.25
CA LEU A 124 -1.21 10.72 0.28
C LEU A 124 -0.49 9.84 -0.75
N PRO A 125 -0.24 10.34 -1.97
CA PRO A 125 0.66 9.67 -2.90
C PRO A 125 2.00 9.50 -2.20
N LEU A 126 2.37 8.23 -1.97
CA LEU A 126 3.76 7.89 -1.79
C LEU A 126 4.45 8.41 -3.04
N ARG A 127 5.16 9.53 -2.89
CA ARG A 127 6.16 9.91 -3.87
C ARG A 127 7.21 8.83 -3.75
N LEU A 128 7.07 7.81 -4.59
CA LEU A 128 8.16 6.90 -4.83
C LEU A 128 9.32 7.81 -5.27
N PRO A 129 10.51 7.68 -4.66
CA PRO A 129 11.67 8.36 -5.20
C PRO A 129 11.72 8.05 -6.69
N GLU A 130 12.01 9.06 -7.51
CA GLU A 130 12.23 8.84 -8.93
C GLU A 130 13.15 7.64 -9.03
N THR A 131 12.67 6.57 -9.68
CA THR A 131 13.51 5.42 -9.99
C THR A 131 14.70 6.04 -10.69
N VAL A 132 15.86 6.06 -10.01
CA VAL A 132 17.11 6.53 -10.60
C VAL A 132 17.17 5.74 -11.89
N ALA A 133 17.02 6.45 -13.01
CA ALA A 133 17.03 5.82 -14.32
C ALA A 133 18.24 4.90 -14.29
N GLU A 134 18.01 3.60 -14.52
CA GLU A 134 19.08 2.63 -14.64
C GLU A 134 20.14 3.30 -15.49
N SER A 135 21.25 3.67 -14.86
CA SER A 135 22.38 4.21 -15.58
C SER A 135 22.64 3.15 -16.63
N GLN A 136 22.76 3.56 -17.89
CA GLN A 136 22.96 2.62 -19.00
C GLN A 136 24.24 1.76 -18.84
N ASP A 137 25.01 1.99 -17.78
CA ASP A 137 26.21 1.24 -17.37
C ASP A 137 26.18 0.78 -15.89
N GLY A 138 25.04 0.88 -15.20
CA GLY A 138 24.93 0.71 -13.75
C GLY A 138 23.79 -0.22 -13.35
N TYR A 139 24.15 -1.42 -12.92
CA TYR A 139 23.29 -2.34 -12.20
C TYR A 139 22.51 -1.62 -11.08
N GLY A 140 21.19 -1.79 -11.02
CA GLY A 140 20.33 -1.08 -10.06
C GLY A 140 20.67 -1.34 -8.57
N PRO A 141 20.05 -0.59 -7.64
CA PRO A 141 20.44 -0.58 -6.21
C PRO A 141 20.35 -1.94 -5.51
N ALA A 142 19.47 -2.84 -5.97
CA ALA A 142 19.39 -4.20 -5.47
C ALA A 142 20.65 -5.03 -5.82
N LEU A 143 21.21 -4.79 -7.00
CA LEU A 143 22.39 -5.49 -7.48
C LEU A 143 23.68 -4.90 -6.91
N GLU A 144 23.74 -3.59 -6.65
CA GLU A 144 24.79 -2.99 -5.84
C GLU A 144 24.84 -3.58 -4.42
N GLN A 145 23.68 -3.79 -3.79
CA GLN A 145 23.62 -4.45 -2.48
C GLN A 145 24.06 -5.92 -2.53
N LEU A 146 23.72 -6.64 -3.60
CA LEU A 146 24.18 -8.02 -3.79
C LEU A 146 25.70 -8.07 -3.95
N VAL A 147 26.28 -7.15 -4.73
CA VAL A 147 27.74 -7.04 -4.92
C VAL A 147 28.45 -6.70 -3.61
N LEU A 148 27.86 -5.85 -2.76
CA LEU A 148 28.40 -5.53 -1.44
C LEU A 148 28.31 -6.68 -0.43
N ALA A 149 27.28 -7.52 -0.55
CA ALA A 149 27.05 -8.64 0.37
C ALA A 149 27.91 -9.87 0.08
N VAL A 150 28.53 -9.95 -1.11
CA VAL A 150 29.25 -11.12 -1.58
C VAL A 150 30.77 -10.89 -1.47
N PRO A 151 31.54 -11.89 -0.99
CA PRO A 151 32.98 -11.76 -0.87
C PRO A 151 33.65 -11.41 -2.23
N PRO A 152 34.68 -10.55 -2.24
CA PRO A 152 35.31 -10.06 -3.47
C PRO A 152 35.93 -11.17 -4.34
N THR A 153 36.17 -12.34 -3.77
CA THR A 153 36.74 -13.52 -4.44
C THR A 153 35.80 -14.13 -5.49
N ASN A 154 34.50 -13.79 -5.51
CA ASN A 154 33.52 -14.48 -6.35
C ASN A 154 32.80 -13.59 -7.38
N LYS A 155 33.48 -12.53 -7.86
CA LYS A 155 32.91 -11.61 -8.86
C LYS A 155 32.53 -12.31 -10.17
N ALA A 156 33.35 -13.23 -10.65
CA ALA A 156 33.06 -14.00 -11.87
C ALA A 156 31.81 -14.89 -11.72
N PHE A 157 31.56 -15.42 -10.54
CA PHE A 157 30.33 -16.17 -10.25
C PHE A 157 29.10 -15.27 -10.25
N LEU A 158 29.22 -14.06 -9.68
CA LEU A 158 28.13 -13.08 -9.72
C LEU A 158 27.81 -12.66 -11.14
N ASP A 159 28.81 -12.33 -11.96
CA ASP A 159 28.60 -11.92 -13.35
C ASP A 159 27.83 -13.00 -14.15
N VAL A 160 28.12 -14.28 -13.89
CA VAL A 160 27.41 -15.42 -14.49
C VAL A 160 25.97 -15.53 -14.01
N LEU A 161 25.70 -15.32 -12.71
CA LEU A 161 24.33 -15.34 -12.18
C LEU A 161 23.49 -14.15 -12.65
N ILE A 162 24.11 -12.97 -12.76
CA ILE A 162 23.47 -11.75 -13.26
C ILE A 162 23.06 -11.95 -14.73
N ALA A 163 23.96 -12.44 -15.57
CA ALA A 163 23.66 -12.73 -16.97
C ALA A 163 22.54 -13.78 -17.10
N ALA A 164 22.56 -14.83 -16.27
CA ALA A 164 21.51 -15.85 -16.27
C ALA A 164 20.15 -15.34 -15.77
N SER A 165 20.11 -14.23 -15.01
CA SER A 165 18.87 -13.67 -14.48
C SER A 165 17.96 -13.07 -15.56
N GLU A 166 18.53 -12.64 -16.69
CA GLU A 166 17.78 -12.16 -17.85
C GLU A 166 16.89 -13.25 -18.47
N ASP A 167 17.31 -14.52 -18.35
CA ASP A 167 16.63 -15.70 -18.88
C ASP A 167 15.70 -16.39 -17.85
N GLY A 168 15.60 -15.85 -16.63
CA GLY A 168 14.68 -16.30 -15.59
C GLY A 168 15.23 -17.37 -14.63
N GLU A 169 14.37 -17.82 -13.71
CA GLU A 169 14.73 -18.62 -12.52
C GLU A 169 15.46 -19.93 -12.85
N GLN A 170 15.03 -20.64 -13.90
CA GLN A 170 15.64 -21.91 -14.29
C GLN A 170 17.08 -21.71 -14.78
N ALA A 171 17.34 -20.65 -15.55
CA ALA A 171 18.67 -20.34 -16.06
C ALA A 171 19.65 -19.98 -14.94
N VAL A 172 19.18 -19.25 -13.93
CA VAL A 172 19.97 -18.93 -12.72
C VAL A 172 20.31 -20.20 -11.94
N THR A 173 19.34 -21.10 -11.78
CA THR A 173 19.53 -22.38 -11.07
C THR A 173 20.56 -23.26 -11.78
N ASP A 174 20.48 -23.36 -13.10
CA ASP A 174 21.44 -24.12 -13.92
C ASP A 174 22.84 -23.50 -13.91
N ALA A 175 22.94 -22.17 -13.92
CA ALA A 175 24.20 -21.44 -13.81
C ALA A 175 24.86 -21.63 -12.42
N ALA A 176 24.07 -21.53 -11.35
CA ALA A 176 24.52 -21.80 -9.98
C ALA A 176 24.99 -23.25 -9.82
N GLY A 177 24.21 -24.20 -10.34
CA GLY A 177 24.55 -25.63 -10.31
C GLY A 177 25.86 -25.95 -11.01
N ARG A 178 26.13 -25.35 -12.17
CA ARG A 178 27.40 -25.52 -12.90
C ARG A 178 28.60 -24.96 -12.14
N ALA A 179 28.47 -23.76 -11.58
CA ALA A 179 29.55 -23.13 -10.85
C ALA A 179 29.89 -23.85 -9.53
N VAL A 180 28.89 -24.40 -8.84
CA VAL A 180 29.09 -25.24 -7.64
C VAL A 180 29.62 -26.62 -8.00
N GLY A 181 29.26 -27.16 -9.17
CA GLY A 181 29.70 -28.48 -9.65
C GLY A 181 31.11 -28.52 -10.24
N ALA A 182 31.64 -27.39 -10.73
CA ALA A 182 32.95 -27.31 -11.38
C ALA A 182 34.15 -27.83 -10.53
N PRO A 183 34.22 -27.59 -9.20
CA PRO A 183 35.30 -28.13 -8.36
C PRO A 183 35.24 -29.66 -8.19
N PHE A 184 34.10 -30.30 -8.46
CA PHE A 184 33.88 -31.73 -8.23
C PHE A 184 34.10 -32.60 -9.48
N GLN A 185 34.48 -32.01 -10.62
CA GLN A 185 34.70 -32.73 -11.88
C GLN A 185 36.16 -33.17 -12.13
N ILE A 186 37.09 -32.97 -11.16
CA ILE A 186 38.54 -33.16 -11.39
C ILE A 186 39.03 -34.61 -11.13
N ASP A 187 38.24 -35.52 -10.54
CA ASP A 187 38.74 -36.87 -10.17
C ASP A 187 38.18 -38.04 -11.01
N GLN A 188 37.85 -37.84 -12.29
CA GLN A 188 37.35 -38.92 -13.16
C GLN A 188 38.02 -38.92 -14.54
N GLU A 189 39.35 -38.85 -14.64
CA GLU A 189 40.07 -39.25 -15.87
C GLU A 189 41.59 -39.38 -15.62
N GLU A 190 42.02 -40.46 -14.97
CA GLU A 190 43.32 -41.08 -15.21
C GLU A 190 43.35 -42.50 -14.62
N ASP A 191 42.96 -43.49 -15.42
CA ASP A 191 43.48 -44.85 -15.29
C ASP A 191 43.47 -45.54 -16.67
N PRO A 192 44.62 -45.60 -17.38
CA PRO A 192 44.77 -46.51 -18.50
C PRO A 192 45.69 -47.69 -18.11
N SER A 193 45.04 -48.86 -18.00
CA SER A 193 45.55 -50.23 -18.27
C SER A 193 46.64 -50.83 -17.38
#